data_AF-A0A7K2ZEH2-F1
#
_entry.id   AF-A0A7K2ZEH2-F1
#
_cell.length_a   1.000
_cell.length_b   1.000
_cell.length_c   1.000
_cell.angle_alpha   90.00
_cell.angle_beta   90.00
_cell.angle_gamma   90.00
#
_symmetry.space_group_name_H-M   'P 1'
#
loop_
_entity.id
_entity.type
_entity.pdbx_description
1 polymer ?
#
loop_
_entity_poly.entity_id
_entity_poly.type
_entity_poly.pdbx_seq_one_letter_code
_entity_poly.pdbx_strand_id
1 'polypeptide(L)'
;SLEALALGDAFGERWFPLFRERQQAANEIRARRTPQEPLWHWTDDTALALALHRSLDERGLVDQDHLALRYALAFDADQARGYGHGMHLLLPQLLVAPADWRTLAPGLFDGGSLGNGAAMRVAPLGARFHEDLDRVAEQAALSAAVTHAHPDGIAGAVAVAVAAALS
;
A
#
# COMPACT_ATOMS: atom_id res chain seq x y z
N SER A 1 -11.47 -6.53 1.18
CA SER A 1 -11.44 -6.56 2.67
C SER A 1 -10.03 -6.27 3.17
N LEU A 2 -9.87 -5.59 4.32
CA LEU A 2 -8.58 -5.31 4.96
C LEU A 2 -7.92 -6.57 5.55
N GLU A 3 -8.70 -7.50 6.09
CA GLU A 3 -8.20 -8.75 6.68
C GLU A 3 -7.53 -9.65 5.64
N ALA A 4 -8.16 -9.79 4.47
CA ALA A 4 -7.61 -10.60 3.37
C ALA A 4 -6.30 -10.01 2.83
N LEU A 5 -6.20 -8.68 2.77
CA LEU A 5 -4.95 -7.97 2.42
C LEU A 5 -3.86 -8.31 3.44
N ALA A 6 -4.14 -8.17 4.73
CA ALA A 6 -3.16 -8.43 5.78
C ALA A 6 -2.71 -9.88 5.84
N LEU A 7 -3.63 -10.83 5.62
CA LEU A 7 -3.29 -12.25 5.53
C LEU A 7 -2.41 -12.54 4.31
N GLY A 8 -2.76 -11.97 3.15
CA GLY A 8 -2.00 -12.14 1.91
C GLY A 8 -0.59 -11.58 1.99
N ASP A 9 -0.45 -10.38 2.56
CA ASP A 9 0.81 -9.74 2.90
C ASP A 9 1.66 -10.66 3.80
N ALA A 10 1.17 -10.98 4.99
CA ALA A 10 1.92 -11.75 5.98
C ALA A 10 2.31 -13.16 5.47
N PHE A 11 1.41 -13.80 4.71
CA PHE A 11 1.69 -15.08 4.05
C PHE A 11 2.72 -14.93 2.93
N GLY A 12 2.58 -13.90 2.09
CA GLY A 12 3.43 -13.64 0.94
C GLY A 12 4.88 -13.39 1.33
N GLU A 13 5.10 -12.59 2.38
CA GLU A 13 6.45 -12.26 2.85
C GLU A 13 7.24 -13.50 3.29
N ARG A 14 6.57 -14.57 3.75
CA ARG A 14 7.26 -15.82 4.10
C ARG A 14 8.07 -16.39 2.93
N TRP A 15 7.72 -16.04 1.70
CA TRP A 15 8.42 -16.52 0.51
C TRP A 15 9.58 -15.64 0.05
N PHE A 16 9.86 -14.55 0.76
CA PHE A 16 10.91 -13.60 0.38
C PHE A 16 12.30 -14.07 0.83
N PRO A 17 13.38 -13.55 0.22
CA PRO A 17 14.76 -13.94 0.53
C PRO A 17 15.17 -13.84 2.00
N LEU A 18 14.47 -13.04 2.80
CA LEU A 18 14.68 -12.94 4.25
C LEU A 18 14.36 -14.25 4.99
N PHE A 19 13.40 -15.03 4.49
CA PHE A 19 12.92 -16.25 5.14
C PHE A 19 13.29 -17.52 4.36
N ARG A 20 13.37 -17.42 3.03
CA ARG A 20 13.61 -18.58 2.15
C ARG A 20 14.49 -18.19 0.98
N GLU A 21 15.47 -19.03 0.65
CA GLU A 21 16.18 -18.90 -0.63
C GLU A 21 15.22 -19.12 -1.81
N ARG A 22 15.44 -18.44 -2.93
CA ARG A 22 14.50 -18.47 -4.08
C ARG A 22 14.21 -19.89 -4.58
N GLN A 23 15.23 -20.75 -4.61
CA GLN A 23 15.05 -22.13 -5.07
C GLN A 23 14.24 -22.95 -4.07
N GLN A 24 14.45 -22.75 -2.77
CA GLN A 24 13.66 -23.37 -1.71
C GLN A 24 12.20 -22.91 -1.80
N ALA A 25 11.96 -21.60 -1.87
CA ALA A 25 10.63 -21.02 -2.01
C ALA A 25 9.88 -21.61 -3.21
N ALA A 26 10.53 -21.65 -4.39
CA ALA A 26 9.93 -22.23 -5.59
C ALA A 26 9.59 -23.72 -5.43
N ASN A 27 10.46 -24.50 -4.78
CA ASN A 27 10.23 -25.92 -4.55
C ASN A 27 9.09 -26.18 -3.56
N GLU A 28 9.00 -25.39 -2.49
CA GLU A 28 7.95 -25.48 -1.48
C GLU A 28 6.59 -25.03 -2.02
N ILE A 29 6.53 -23.94 -2.78
CA ILE A 29 5.32 -23.47 -3.46
C ILE A 29 4.79 -24.54 -4.43
N ARG A 30 5.66 -25.12 -5.27
CA ARG A 30 5.28 -26.22 -6.19
C ARG A 30 4.73 -27.43 -5.45
N ALA A 31 5.31 -27.74 -4.30
CA ALA A 31 4.86 -28.82 -3.43
C ALA A 31 3.63 -28.46 -2.57
N ARG A 32 3.07 -27.25 -2.73
CA ARG A 32 1.95 -26.72 -1.92
C ARG A 32 2.20 -26.81 -0.41
N ARG A 33 3.46 -26.63 0.01
CA ARG A 33 3.81 -26.58 1.43
C ARG A 33 3.52 -25.20 1.98
N THR A 34 2.81 -25.13 3.10
CA THR A 34 2.56 -23.87 3.80
C THR A 34 3.79 -23.49 4.64
N PRO A 35 4.04 -22.18 4.85
CA PRO A 35 5.04 -21.72 5.79
C PRO A 35 4.82 -22.33 7.18
N GLN A 36 5.89 -22.77 7.83
CA GLN A 36 5.86 -23.46 9.13
C GLN A 36 6.13 -22.50 10.30
N GLU A 37 6.50 -21.27 9.99
CA GLU A 37 6.74 -20.22 10.97
C GLU A 37 5.46 -20.00 11.79
N PRO A 38 5.54 -20.00 13.12
CA PRO A 38 4.35 -19.91 13.98
C PRO A 38 3.72 -18.51 14.00
N LEU A 39 4.49 -17.47 13.64
CA LEU A 39 4.06 -16.08 13.60
C LEU A 39 4.38 -15.48 12.24
N TRP A 40 3.39 -14.87 11.60
CA TRP A 40 3.55 -14.15 10.34
C TRP A 40 3.30 -12.67 10.59
N HIS A 41 4.35 -11.88 10.52
CA HIS A 41 4.24 -10.43 10.54
C HIS A 41 3.82 -9.93 9.16
N TRP A 42 3.02 -8.87 9.13
CA TRP A 42 2.67 -8.11 7.94
C TRP A 42 3.64 -6.95 7.70
N THR A 43 3.73 -6.46 6.48
CA THR A 43 4.71 -5.47 6.01
C THR A 43 4.13 -4.06 5.89
N ASP A 44 4.81 -3.20 5.13
CA ASP A 44 4.35 -1.89 4.72
C ASP A 44 3.02 -1.91 3.97
N ASP A 45 2.68 -3.01 3.29
CA ASP A 45 1.38 -3.20 2.61
C ASP A 45 0.24 -2.99 3.60
N THR A 46 0.24 -3.76 4.70
CA THR A 46 -0.78 -3.65 5.75
C THR A 46 -0.64 -2.37 6.56
N ALA A 47 0.60 -1.91 6.84
CA ALA A 47 0.81 -0.67 7.59
C ALA A 47 0.14 0.53 6.89
N LEU A 48 0.36 0.66 5.59
CA LEU A 48 -0.24 1.74 4.80
C LEU A 48 -1.73 1.50 4.52
N ALA A 49 -2.19 0.25 4.39
CA ALA A 49 -3.62 -0.04 4.29
C ALA A 49 -4.39 0.36 5.57
N LEU A 50 -3.81 0.12 6.75
CA LEU A 50 -4.37 0.55 8.04
C LEU A 50 -4.40 2.08 8.15
N ALA A 51 -3.33 2.76 7.72
CA ALA A 51 -3.28 4.22 7.71
C ALA A 51 -4.37 4.82 6.81
N LEU A 52 -4.57 4.25 5.61
CA LEU A 52 -5.65 4.62 4.69
C LEU A 52 -7.02 4.37 5.32
N HIS A 53 -7.25 3.18 5.87
CA HIS A 53 -8.53 2.84 6.50
C HIS A 53 -8.90 3.81 7.62
N ARG A 54 -7.96 4.12 8.53
CA ARG A 54 -8.21 5.09 9.60
C ARG A 54 -8.47 6.50 9.08
N SER A 55 -7.79 6.91 8.01
CA SER A 55 -8.07 8.21 7.38
C SER A 55 -9.50 8.27 6.83
N LEU A 56 -10.00 7.18 6.26
CA LEU A 56 -11.38 7.09 5.77
C LEU A 56 -12.40 7.09 6.91
N ASP A 57 -12.10 6.46 8.05
CA ASP A 57 -12.97 6.51 9.22
C ASP A 57 -13.09 7.95 9.78
N GLU A 58 -11.99 8.71 9.76
CA GLU A 58 -11.95 10.07 10.29
C GLU A 58 -12.51 11.13 9.32
N ARG A 59 -12.34 10.95 8.00
CA ARG A 59 -12.68 11.95 6.99
C ARG A 59 -13.84 11.56 6.07
N GLY A 60 -14.27 10.30 6.10
CA GLY A 60 -15.27 9.72 5.20
C GLY A 60 -14.76 9.48 3.78
N LEU A 61 -13.76 10.23 3.32
CA LEU A 61 -13.19 10.24 1.98
C LEU A 61 -11.66 10.40 2.05
N VAL A 62 -10.98 10.25 0.91
CA VAL A 62 -9.56 10.54 0.77
C VAL A 62 -9.33 12.05 0.80
N ASP A 63 -8.85 12.53 1.94
CA ASP A 63 -8.18 13.81 2.10
C ASP A 63 -6.68 13.57 1.95
N GLN A 64 -6.08 14.09 0.88
CA GLN A 64 -4.70 13.75 0.50
C GLN A 64 -3.65 14.31 1.47
N ASP A 65 -3.88 15.49 2.05
CA ASP A 65 -2.96 16.09 3.02
C ASP A 65 -3.00 15.34 4.35
N HIS A 66 -4.21 15.00 4.78
CA HIS A 66 -4.38 14.14 5.94
C HIS A 66 -3.75 12.77 5.71
N LEU A 67 -4.00 12.15 4.56
CA LEU A 67 -3.49 10.83 4.22
C LEU A 67 -1.96 10.80 4.13
N ALA A 68 -1.35 11.86 3.57
CA ALA A 68 0.10 12.05 3.55
C ALA A 68 0.70 11.98 4.96
N LEU A 69 0.11 12.72 5.91
CA LEU A 69 0.52 12.67 7.31
C LEU A 69 0.31 11.28 7.93
N ARG A 70 -0.80 10.60 7.63
CA ARG A 70 -1.05 9.24 8.17
C ARG A 70 -0.05 8.21 7.67
N TYR A 71 0.36 8.29 6.40
CA TYR A 71 1.42 7.44 5.87
C TYR A 71 2.78 7.76 6.51
N ALA A 72 3.09 9.04 6.70
CA ALA A 72 4.33 9.45 7.36
C ALA A 72 4.41 8.96 8.81
N LEU A 73 3.32 9.07 9.57
CA LEU A 73 3.23 8.58 10.94
C LEU A 73 3.31 7.04 11.02
N ALA A 74 2.71 6.33 10.06
CA ALA A 74 2.82 4.87 10.01
C ALA A 74 4.25 4.40 9.73
N PHE A 75 4.97 5.13 8.88
CA PHE A 75 6.38 4.89 8.62
C PHE A 75 7.26 5.20 9.84
N ASP A 76 7.04 6.35 10.48
CA ASP A 76 7.81 6.77 11.66
C ASP A 76 7.66 5.80 12.83
N ALA A 77 6.48 5.21 13.00
CA ALA A 77 6.21 4.24 14.05
C ALA A 77 7.02 2.94 13.90
N ASP A 78 7.34 2.51 12.68
CA ASP A 78 8.13 1.31 12.41
C ASP A 78 8.72 1.32 10.98
N GLN A 79 9.92 1.85 10.83
CA GLN A 79 10.59 2.00 9.52
C GLN A 79 11.09 0.67 8.94
N ALA A 80 11.11 -0.41 9.74
CA ALA A 80 11.66 -1.71 9.35
C ALA A 80 10.61 -2.64 8.70
N ARG A 81 9.46 -2.10 8.28
CA ARG A 81 8.34 -2.86 7.68
C ARG A 81 8.51 -3.27 6.23
N GLY A 82 9.64 -2.98 5.59
CA GLY A 82 9.88 -3.38 4.20
C GLY A 82 9.60 -2.29 3.16
N TYR A 83 9.42 -1.04 3.59
CA TYR A 83 9.19 0.09 2.70
C TYR A 83 10.22 0.18 1.55
N GLY A 84 9.72 0.45 0.34
CA GLY A 84 10.58 0.71 -0.82
C GLY A 84 11.41 1.99 -0.69
N HIS A 85 12.54 2.06 -1.42
CA HIS A 85 13.48 3.18 -1.36
C HIS A 85 12.82 4.57 -1.53
N GLY A 86 11.88 4.71 -2.46
CA GLY A 86 11.17 5.98 -2.65
C GLY A 86 10.38 6.45 -1.42
N MET A 87 9.84 5.52 -0.63
CA MET A 87 9.12 5.85 0.61
C MET A 87 10.05 6.32 1.71
N HIS A 88 11.27 5.76 1.79
CA HIS A 88 12.31 6.27 2.69
C HIS A 88 12.77 7.70 2.36
N LEU A 89 12.63 8.14 1.10
CA LEU A 89 12.90 9.52 0.70
C LEU A 89 11.69 10.43 0.98
N LEU A 90 10.48 9.96 0.71
CA LEU A 90 9.26 10.77 0.73
C LEU A 90 8.67 10.93 2.14
N LEU A 91 8.41 9.83 2.84
CA LEU A 91 7.59 9.83 4.06
C LEU A 91 8.16 10.67 5.21
N PRO A 92 9.49 10.72 5.45
CA PRO A 92 10.06 11.62 6.46
C PRO A 92 9.78 13.10 6.19
N GLN A 93 9.73 13.51 4.92
CA GLN A 93 9.43 14.90 4.55
C GLN A 93 7.95 15.24 4.79
N LEU A 94 7.06 14.29 4.50
CA LEU A 94 5.63 14.44 4.73
C LEU A 94 5.25 14.50 6.21
N LEU A 95 6.11 14.01 7.11
CA LEU A 95 5.93 14.19 8.56
C LEU A 95 6.06 15.67 8.98
N VAL A 96 6.92 16.42 8.28
CA VAL A 96 7.17 17.85 8.55
C VAL A 96 6.16 18.72 7.81
N ALA A 97 5.92 18.44 6.53
CA ALA A 97 5.04 19.21 5.67
C ALA A 97 4.21 18.26 4.79
N PRO A 98 3.05 17.79 5.28
CA PRO A 98 2.23 16.82 4.54
C PRO A 98 1.86 17.29 3.14
N ALA A 99 1.55 18.58 2.97
CA ALA A 99 1.12 19.15 1.69
C ALA A 99 2.17 19.06 0.56
N ASP A 100 3.45 18.85 0.90
CA ASP A 100 4.55 18.75 -0.05
C ASP A 100 4.49 17.46 -0.89
N TRP A 101 3.58 16.52 -0.59
CA TRP A 101 3.34 15.36 -1.47
C TRP A 101 3.07 15.79 -2.93
N ARG A 102 2.45 16.96 -3.13
CA ARG A 102 2.12 17.52 -4.46
C ARG A 102 3.35 17.77 -5.32
N THR A 103 4.50 18.01 -4.72
CA THR A 103 5.76 18.26 -5.42
C THR A 103 6.72 17.09 -5.29
N LEU A 104 6.81 16.50 -4.09
CA LEU A 104 7.75 15.41 -3.79
C LEU A 104 7.37 14.10 -4.47
N ALA A 105 6.08 13.71 -4.47
CA ALA A 105 5.68 12.43 -5.07
C ALA A 105 5.88 12.41 -6.60
N PRO A 106 5.54 13.47 -7.36
CA PRO A 106 5.92 13.57 -8.78
C PRO A 106 7.42 13.69 -9.02
N GLY A 107 8.16 14.31 -8.08
CA GLY A 107 9.61 14.47 -8.17
C GLY A 107 10.41 13.18 -7.99
N LEU A 108 9.81 12.13 -7.43
CA LEU A 108 10.45 10.81 -7.36
C LEU A 108 10.61 10.21 -8.77
N PHE A 109 11.78 9.67 -9.08
CA PHE A 109 12.02 8.90 -10.32
C PHE A 109 11.62 9.59 -11.64
N ASP A 110 11.69 10.92 -11.69
CA ASP A 110 11.39 11.73 -12.90
C ASP A 110 9.97 11.53 -13.45
N GLY A 111 8.95 11.67 -12.58
CA GLY A 111 7.53 11.54 -12.96
C GLY A 111 6.68 10.73 -11.98
N GLY A 112 7.26 10.28 -10.87
CA GLY A 112 6.63 9.50 -9.80
C GLY A 112 6.99 8.02 -9.83
N SER A 113 6.75 7.33 -8.71
CA SER A 113 6.90 5.88 -8.64
C SER A 113 5.82 5.15 -9.43
N LEU A 114 6.23 4.23 -10.30
CA LEU A 114 5.36 3.25 -10.98
C LEU A 114 5.29 1.88 -10.25
N GLY A 115 5.87 1.79 -9.05
CA GLY A 115 5.83 0.58 -8.23
C GLY A 115 4.41 0.22 -7.76
N ASN A 116 4.24 -0.98 -7.22
CA ASN A 116 2.96 -1.48 -6.72
C ASN A 116 2.53 -0.87 -5.36
N GLY A 117 3.32 0.03 -4.78
CA GLY A 117 3.13 0.54 -3.42
C GLY A 117 1.78 1.20 -3.17
N ALA A 118 1.20 1.83 -4.19
CA ALA A 118 -0.17 2.34 -4.13
C ALA A 118 -1.23 1.23 -4.24
N ALA A 119 -1.01 0.24 -5.10
CA ALA A 119 -1.96 -0.84 -5.33
C ALA A 119 -2.04 -1.82 -4.15
N MET A 120 -0.93 -2.13 -3.49
CA MET A 120 -0.88 -3.09 -2.38
C MET A 120 -1.76 -2.71 -1.18
N ARG A 121 -2.05 -1.41 -1.01
CA ARG A 121 -2.77 -0.86 0.15
C ARG A 121 -4.22 -0.44 -0.11
N VAL A 122 -4.70 -0.51 -1.36
CA VAL A 122 -5.91 0.22 -1.81
C VAL A 122 -7.24 -0.52 -1.60
N ALA A 123 -7.19 -1.82 -1.27
CA ALA A 123 -8.39 -2.65 -1.13
C ALA A 123 -9.48 -2.10 -0.17
N PRO A 124 -9.16 -1.38 0.93
CA PRO A 124 -10.18 -0.75 1.78
C PRO A 124 -11.09 0.24 1.04
N LEU A 125 -10.61 0.91 -0.02
CA LEU A 125 -11.44 1.83 -0.81
C LEU A 125 -12.48 1.08 -1.63
N GLY A 126 -12.10 -0.03 -2.25
CA GLY A 126 -13.03 -0.91 -2.96
C GLY A 126 -14.13 -1.43 -2.04
N ALA A 127 -13.75 -1.87 -0.82
CA ALA A 127 -14.72 -2.32 0.17
C ALA A 127 -15.64 -1.20 0.69
N ARG A 128 -15.13 0.04 0.83
CA ARG A 128 -15.89 1.16 1.40
C ARG A 128 -16.91 1.73 0.42
N PHE A 129 -16.56 1.81 -0.86
CA PHE A 129 -17.37 2.46 -1.89
C PHE A 129 -17.91 1.45 -2.92
N HIS A 130 -18.06 0.18 -2.54
CA HIS A 130 -18.37 -0.91 -3.49
C HIS A 130 -19.65 -0.70 -4.32
N GLU A 131 -20.58 0.14 -3.86
CA GLU A 131 -21.83 0.48 -4.56
C GLU A 131 -21.62 1.47 -5.73
N ASP A 132 -20.48 2.15 -5.80
CA ASP A 132 -20.17 3.17 -6.79
C ASP A 132 -18.72 3.01 -7.29
N LEU A 133 -18.57 2.34 -8.44
CA LEU A 133 -17.25 2.04 -9.02
C LEU A 133 -16.51 3.30 -9.50
N ASP A 134 -17.24 4.34 -9.92
CA ASP A 134 -16.62 5.61 -10.31
C ASP A 134 -16.03 6.27 -9.05
N ARG A 135 -16.74 6.21 -7.93
CA ARG A 135 -16.22 6.67 -6.65
C ARG A 135 -15.02 5.87 -6.17
N VAL A 136 -15.02 4.54 -6.35
CA VAL A 136 -13.86 3.68 -6.04
C VAL A 136 -12.64 4.14 -6.85
N ALA A 137 -12.80 4.33 -8.16
CA ALA A 137 -11.72 4.73 -9.05
C ALA A 137 -11.17 6.13 -8.69
N GLU A 138 -12.05 7.10 -8.44
CA GLU A 138 -11.67 8.45 -8.04
C GLU A 138 -10.87 8.44 -6.73
N GLN A 139 -11.39 7.77 -5.69
CA GLN A 139 -10.75 7.75 -4.39
C GLN A 139 -9.42 6.96 -4.42
N ALA A 140 -9.35 5.89 -5.21
CA ALA A 140 -8.11 5.15 -5.42
C ALA A 140 -7.03 6.01 -6.09
N ALA A 141 -7.41 6.79 -7.11
CA ALA A 141 -6.49 7.70 -7.78
C ALA A 141 -5.95 8.79 -6.84
N LEU A 142 -6.84 9.39 -6.03
CA LEU A 142 -6.45 10.39 -5.03
C LEU A 142 -5.49 9.79 -3.99
N SER A 143 -5.74 8.56 -3.51
CA SER A 143 -4.89 7.87 -2.53
C SER A 143 -3.53 7.47 -3.10
N ALA A 144 -3.48 7.09 -4.38
CA ALA A 144 -2.25 6.71 -5.06
C ALA A 144 -1.31 7.92 -5.23
N ALA A 145 -1.85 9.05 -5.71
CA ALA A 145 -1.08 10.25 -6.04
C ALA A 145 -0.25 10.82 -4.87
N VAL A 146 -0.62 10.52 -3.62
CA VAL A 146 0.13 10.92 -2.42
C VAL A 146 1.54 10.33 -2.39
N THR A 147 1.77 9.16 -2.99
CA THR A 147 3.10 8.51 -2.99
C THR A 147 3.55 7.95 -4.34
N HIS A 148 2.63 7.73 -5.26
CA HIS A 148 2.84 7.17 -6.59
C HIS A 148 2.12 8.06 -7.62
N ALA A 149 2.77 9.15 -8.01
CA ALA A 149 2.20 10.12 -8.95
C ALA A 149 2.29 9.69 -10.43
N HIS A 150 3.05 8.63 -10.73
CA HIS A 150 3.16 8.13 -12.11
C HIS A 150 1.80 7.57 -12.58
N PRO A 151 1.34 7.87 -13.82
CA PRO A 151 0.05 7.41 -14.33
C PRO A 151 -0.18 5.90 -14.20
N ASP A 152 0.84 5.08 -14.48
CA ASP A 152 0.74 3.61 -14.34
C ASP A 152 0.62 3.16 -12.87
N GLY A 153 1.29 3.84 -11.94
CA GLY A 153 1.15 3.55 -10.51
C GLY A 153 -0.26 3.86 -10.01
N ILE A 154 -0.84 4.97 -10.50
CA ILE A 154 -2.23 5.36 -10.24
C ILE A 154 -3.19 4.34 -10.85
N ALA A 155 -3.00 3.99 -12.12
CA ALA A 155 -3.85 3.02 -12.83
C ALA A 155 -3.84 1.64 -12.15
N GLY A 156 -2.68 1.19 -11.67
CA GLY A 156 -2.56 -0.05 -10.90
C GLY A 156 -3.37 -0.03 -9.61
N ALA A 157 -3.36 1.10 -8.88
CA ALA A 157 -4.17 1.27 -7.68
C ALA A 157 -5.68 1.29 -7.98
N VAL A 158 -6.09 1.99 -9.04
CA VAL A 158 -7.49 1.99 -9.49
C VAL A 158 -7.94 0.57 -9.85
N ALA A 159 -7.13 -0.18 -10.61
CA ALA A 159 -7.47 -1.55 -11.01
C ALA A 159 -7.68 -2.48 -9.80
N VAL A 160 -6.78 -2.43 -8.82
CA VAL A 160 -6.91 -3.27 -7.60
C VAL A 160 -8.10 -2.82 -6.74
N ALA A 161 -8.38 -1.53 -6.63
CA ALA A 161 -9.52 -1.02 -5.86
C ALA A 161 -10.85 -1.46 -6.47
N VAL A 162 -11.00 -1.32 -7.79
CA VAL A 162 -12.20 -1.76 -8.52
C VAL A 162 -12.36 -3.27 -8.44
N ALA A 163 -11.28 -4.05 -8.59
CA ALA A 163 -11.33 -5.50 -8.40
C ALA A 163 -11.81 -5.88 -6.99
N ALA A 164 -11.34 -5.17 -5.96
CA ALA A 164 -11.77 -5.39 -4.58
C ALA A 164 -13.25 -5.00 -4.34
N ALA A 165 -13.79 -4.03 -5.09
CA ALA A 165 -15.21 -3.66 -5.02
C ALA A 165 -16.14 -4.72 -5.65
N LEU A 166 -15.64 -5.49 -6.61
CA LEU A 166 -16.38 -6.54 -7.32
C LEU A 166 -16.29 -7.92 -6.65
N SER A 167 -15.55 -8.04 -5.54
CA SER A 167 -15.23 -9.31 -4.86
C SER A 167 -16.20 -9.63 -3.73
#